data_AF-E7D1W7-F1
#
_entry.id   AF-E7D1W7-F1
#
_cell.length_a   1.000
_cell.length_b   1.000
_cell.length_c   1.000
_cell.angle_alpha   90.00
_cell.angle_beta   90.00
_cell.angle_gamma   90.00
#
_symmetry.space_group_name_H-M   'P 1'
#
loop_
_entity.id
_entity.type
_entity.pdbx_description
1 polymer ?
#
loop_
_entity_poly.entity_id
_entity_poly.type
_entity_poly.pdbx_seq_one_letter_code
_entity_poly.pdbx_strand_id
1 'polypeptide(L)'
;ARGWILTDEYQKLRGFIEQPFFIAVQVFFTIGFTALLVSCVLILAVHLCMTPEKEVFVIRLIAILTMIAAVCCVIAVIIFGIHGDGRNWMPDPDHNYLSWSFALGVVGSFFIFICSILFFIEAGKAKKREDALNHHVAYHMEQTHTKV
;
A
#
# COMPACT_ATOMS: atom_id res chain seq x y z
N ALA A 1 -31.92 -10.02 26.11
CA ALA A 1 -30.76 -10.04 27.02
C ALA A 1 -29.70 -11.09 26.59
N ARG A 2 -29.14 -10.98 25.38
CA ARG A 2 -28.05 -11.87 24.89
C ARG A 2 -26.67 -11.20 24.83
N GLY A 3 -26.58 -9.89 25.03
CA GLY A 3 -25.31 -9.15 24.96
C GLY A 3 -24.34 -9.50 26.10
N TRP A 4 -24.86 -9.62 27.32
CA TRP A 4 -24.05 -9.84 28.53
C TRP A 4 -23.31 -11.19 28.55
N ILE A 5 -23.93 -12.24 28.00
CA ILE A 5 -23.33 -13.58 27.94
C ILE A 5 -22.16 -13.66 26.95
N LEU A 6 -22.21 -12.87 25.87
CA LEU A 6 -21.12 -12.78 24.88
C LEU A 6 -19.99 -11.90 25.37
N THR A 7 -20.27 -10.86 26.16
CA THR A 7 -19.22 -10.02 26.77
C THR A 7 -18.39 -10.78 27.79
N ASP A 8 -18.99 -11.63 28.64
CA ASP A 8 -18.20 -12.37 29.64
C ASP A 8 -17.25 -13.39 28.99
N GLU A 9 -17.73 -14.13 27.98
CA GLU A 9 -16.89 -15.06 27.23
C GLU A 9 -15.84 -14.32 26.38
N TYR A 10 -16.21 -13.17 25.78
CA TYR A 10 -15.26 -12.32 25.07
C TYR A 10 -14.18 -11.75 26.00
N GLN A 11 -14.50 -11.30 27.21
CA GLN A 11 -13.51 -10.80 28.18
C GLN A 11 -12.53 -11.89 28.60
N LYS A 12 -12.97 -13.15 28.71
CA LYS A 12 -12.10 -14.30 28.99
C LYS A 12 -11.16 -14.60 27.81
N LEU A 13 -11.65 -14.49 26.57
CA LEU A 13 -10.85 -14.70 25.36
C LEU A 13 -10.07 -13.45 24.91
N ARG A 14 -10.30 -12.29 25.52
CA ARG A 14 -9.73 -11.02 25.05
C ARG A 14 -8.21 -11.02 25.03
N GLY A 15 -7.58 -11.47 26.13
CA GLY A 15 -6.12 -11.57 26.21
C GLY A 15 -5.51 -12.59 25.24
N PHE A 16 -6.33 -13.46 24.68
CA PHE A 16 -5.95 -14.44 23.69
C PHE A 16 -6.07 -13.90 22.25
N ILE A 17 -7.15 -13.18 21.96
CA ILE A 17 -7.42 -12.58 20.64
C ILE A 17 -6.58 -11.32 20.40
N GLU A 18 -6.30 -10.55 21.45
CA GLU A 18 -5.56 -9.28 21.42
C GLU A 18 -4.04 -9.48 21.61
N GLN A 19 -3.47 -10.56 21.05
CA GLN A 19 -2.02 -10.76 21.06
C GLN A 19 -1.32 -9.53 20.42
N PRO A 20 -0.34 -8.88 21.08
CA PRO A 20 0.24 -7.62 20.60
C PRO A 20 0.82 -7.70 19.18
N PHE A 21 1.45 -8.82 18.82
CA PHE A 21 1.97 -9.03 17.47
C PHE A 21 0.85 -9.11 16.43
N PHE A 22 -0.30 -9.71 16.78
CA PHE A 22 -1.42 -9.89 15.87
C PHE A 22 -2.14 -8.57 15.61
N ILE A 23 -2.28 -7.73 16.65
CA ILE A 23 -2.76 -6.35 16.51
C ILE A 23 -1.84 -5.56 15.57
N ALA A 24 -0.52 -5.68 15.76
CA ALA A 24 0.44 -4.99 14.89
C ALA A 24 0.27 -5.43 13.41
N VAL A 25 0.18 -6.73 13.15
CA VAL A 25 -0.06 -7.28 11.80
C VAL A 25 -1.34 -6.72 11.19
N GLN A 26 -2.44 -6.69 11.95
CA GLN A 26 -3.71 -6.13 11.49
C GLN A 26 -3.60 -4.65 11.14
N VAL A 27 -2.97 -3.84 11.99
CA VAL A 27 -2.79 -2.41 11.76
C VAL A 27 -1.95 -2.17 10.50
N PHE A 28 -0.82 -2.84 10.36
CA PHE A 28 0.06 -2.67 9.20
C PHE A 28 -0.61 -3.12 7.90
N PHE A 29 -1.28 -4.28 7.88
CA PHE A 29 -2.01 -4.71 6.69
C PHE A 29 -3.19 -3.78 6.37
N THR A 30 -3.89 -3.24 7.37
CA THR A 30 -5.00 -2.30 7.14
C THR A 30 -4.53 -1.00 6.52
N ILE A 31 -3.43 -0.43 7.05
CA ILE A 31 -2.81 0.77 6.48
C ILE A 31 -2.33 0.49 5.06
N GLY A 32 -1.63 -0.63 4.84
CA GLY A 32 -1.10 -0.97 3.53
C GLY A 32 -2.19 -1.25 2.49
N PHE A 33 -3.23 -2.00 2.87
CA PHE A 33 -4.37 -2.27 2.02
C PHE A 33 -5.13 -0.98 1.65
N THR A 34 -5.34 -0.09 2.61
CA THR A 34 -6.02 1.19 2.36
C THR A 34 -5.21 2.08 1.42
N ALA A 35 -3.89 2.19 1.63
CA ALA A 35 -3.01 2.95 0.75
C ALA A 35 -2.95 2.36 -0.67
N LEU A 36 -2.99 1.03 -0.80
CA LEU A 36 -3.11 0.36 -2.10
C LEU A 36 -4.46 0.64 -2.76
N LEU A 37 -5.56 0.59 -2.02
CA LEU A 37 -6.90 0.88 -2.55
C LEU A 37 -7.00 2.31 -3.08
N VAL A 38 -6.48 3.28 -2.34
CA VAL A 38 -6.39 4.68 -2.79
C VAL A 38 -5.53 4.78 -4.04
N SER A 39 -4.38 4.09 -4.08
CA SER A 39 -3.53 4.04 -5.28
C SER A 39 -4.29 3.50 -6.49
N CYS A 40 -5.07 2.43 -6.37
CA CYS A 40 -5.90 1.89 -7.45
C CYS A 40 -6.91 2.92 -7.97
N VAL A 41 -7.59 3.64 -7.08
CA VAL A 41 -8.54 4.70 -7.46
C VAL A 41 -7.82 5.83 -8.21
N LEU A 42 -6.64 6.25 -7.74
CA LEU A 42 -5.84 7.28 -8.40
C LEU A 42 -5.34 6.83 -9.79
N ILE A 43 -4.92 5.58 -9.93
CA ILE A 43 -4.50 5.02 -11.24
C ILE A 43 -5.66 5.07 -12.23
N LEU A 44 -6.87 4.67 -11.82
CA LEU A 44 -8.07 4.76 -12.65
C LEU A 44 -8.40 6.21 -13.00
N ALA A 45 -8.29 7.13 -12.03
CA ALA A 45 -8.54 8.55 -12.24
C ALA A 45 -7.56 9.17 -13.26
N VAL A 46 -6.28 8.77 -13.22
CA VAL A 46 -5.28 9.21 -14.21
C VAL A 46 -5.65 8.75 -15.62
N HIS A 47 -6.06 7.50 -15.79
CA HIS A 47 -6.35 6.93 -17.11
C HIS A 47 -7.70 7.37 -17.70
N LEU A 48 -8.71 7.64 -16.86
CA LEU A 48 -10.07 7.92 -17.32
C LEU A 48 -10.42 9.41 -17.37
N CYS A 49 -9.87 10.22 -16.45
CA CYS A 49 -10.45 11.52 -16.14
C CYS A 49 -9.45 12.69 -16.13
N MET A 50 -8.13 12.44 -16.12
CA MET A 50 -7.15 13.49 -15.84
C MET A 50 -6.53 14.11 -17.10
N THR A 51 -6.39 15.42 -17.03
CA THR A 51 -5.65 16.27 -18.00
C THR A 51 -4.14 16.19 -17.69
N PRO A 52 -3.25 16.22 -18.70
CA PRO A 52 -1.80 16.05 -18.55
C PRO A 52 -1.12 17.00 -17.54
N GLU A 53 -1.72 18.15 -17.23
CA GLU A 53 -1.15 19.15 -16.31
C GLU A 53 -0.94 18.65 -14.87
N LYS A 54 -1.75 17.69 -14.40
CA LYS A 54 -1.64 17.16 -13.02
C LYS A 54 -1.07 15.74 -12.96
N GLU A 55 -0.77 15.15 -14.11
CA GLU A 55 -0.38 13.76 -14.24
C GLU A 55 0.88 13.44 -13.44
N VAL A 56 1.93 14.26 -13.55
CA VAL A 56 3.21 14.05 -12.86
C VAL A 56 3.06 14.05 -11.34
N PHE A 57 2.24 14.96 -10.81
CA PHE A 57 1.97 15.03 -9.38
C PHE A 57 1.24 13.78 -8.89
N VAL A 58 0.20 13.34 -9.61
CA VAL A 58 -0.61 12.17 -9.21
C VAL A 58 0.18 10.88 -9.34
N ILE A 59 0.98 10.70 -10.40
CA ILE A 59 1.86 9.52 -10.54
C ILE A 59 2.88 9.46 -9.40
N ARG A 60 3.45 10.61 -9.00
CA ARG A 60 4.37 10.67 -7.85
C ARG A 60 3.65 10.33 -6.54
N LEU A 61 2.41 10.77 -6.36
CA LEU A 61 1.60 10.41 -5.20
C LEU A 61 1.31 8.90 -5.15
N ILE A 62 0.97 8.29 -6.29
CA ILE A 62 0.77 6.83 -6.41
C ILE A 62 2.06 6.08 -6.04
N ALA A 63 3.22 6.54 -6.51
CA ALA A 63 4.51 5.94 -6.16
C ALA A 63 4.77 5.95 -4.64
N ILE A 64 4.47 7.07 -3.97
CA ILE A 64 4.63 7.19 -2.51
C ILE A 64 3.64 6.30 -1.76
N LEU A 65 2.36 6.30 -2.16
CA LEU A 65 1.32 5.48 -1.51
C LEU A 65 1.59 3.99 -1.66
N THR A 66 1.99 3.53 -2.85
CA THR A 66 2.36 2.13 -3.09
C THR A 66 3.63 1.73 -2.34
N MET A 67 4.58 2.65 -2.13
CA MET A 67 5.74 2.42 -1.27
C MET A 67 5.38 2.25 0.20
N ILE A 68 4.53 3.13 0.74
CA ILE A 68 4.01 3.02 2.11
C ILE A 68 3.30 1.68 2.27
N ALA A 69 2.45 1.33 1.31
CA ALA A 69 1.74 0.06 1.32
C ALA A 69 2.69 -1.15 1.31
N ALA A 70 3.73 -1.13 0.47
CA ALA A 70 4.71 -2.20 0.39
C ALA A 70 5.49 -2.37 1.71
N VAL A 71 5.97 -1.27 2.31
CA VAL A 71 6.69 -1.31 3.58
C VAL A 71 5.80 -1.85 4.70
N CYS A 72 4.55 -1.38 4.80
CA CYS A 72 3.61 -1.87 5.80
C CYS A 72 3.31 -3.37 5.63
N CYS A 73 3.01 -3.83 4.41
CA CYS A 73 2.71 -5.24 4.14
C CYS A 73 3.93 -6.15 4.42
N VAL A 74 5.14 -5.72 4.05
CA VAL A 74 6.38 -6.46 4.36
C VAL A 74 6.61 -6.57 5.87
N ILE A 75 6.44 -5.48 6.63
CA ILE A 75 6.54 -5.50 8.10
C ILE A 75 5.51 -6.47 8.70
N ALA A 76 4.26 -6.42 8.22
CA ALA A 76 3.20 -7.31 8.69
C ALA A 76 3.53 -8.79 8.42
N VAL A 77 4.02 -9.11 7.21
CA VAL A 77 4.47 -10.46 6.86
C VAL A 77 5.61 -10.93 7.74
N ILE A 78 6.60 -10.08 8.03
CA ILE A 78 7.73 -10.43 8.90
C ILE A 78 7.26 -10.70 10.33
N ILE A 79 6.44 -9.81 10.90
CA ILE A 79 5.94 -9.97 12.27
C ILE A 79 5.15 -11.27 12.40
N PHE A 80 4.23 -11.53 11.46
CA PHE A 80 3.42 -12.76 11.47
C PHE A 80 4.26 -13.99 11.15
N GLY A 81 5.26 -13.90 10.27
CA GLY A 81 6.15 -15.01 9.96
C GLY A 81 7.01 -15.45 11.16
N ILE A 82 7.40 -14.51 12.03
CA ILE A 82 8.20 -14.81 13.23
C ILE A 82 7.33 -15.40 14.35
N HIS A 83 6.11 -14.87 14.56
CA HIS A 83 5.30 -15.20 15.73
C HIS A 83 4.10 -16.12 15.45
N GLY A 84 3.67 -16.22 14.19
CA GLY A 84 2.42 -16.89 13.80
C GLY A 84 2.42 -18.41 14.02
N ASP A 85 3.59 -19.05 14.03
CA ASP A 85 3.74 -20.49 14.35
C ASP A 85 4.06 -20.74 15.84
N GLY A 86 3.99 -19.70 16.68
CA GLY A 86 4.26 -19.82 18.11
C GLY A 86 3.24 -20.73 18.81
N ARG A 87 3.72 -21.61 19.71
CA ARG A 87 2.84 -22.49 20.49
C ARG A 87 2.14 -21.82 21.67
N ASN A 88 2.44 -20.55 21.91
CA ASN A 88 2.04 -19.78 23.09
C ASN A 88 0.88 -18.82 22.84
N TRP A 89 0.29 -18.80 21.63
CA TRP A 89 -0.72 -17.82 21.26
C TRP A 89 -2.01 -18.40 20.65
N MET A 90 -2.01 -19.64 20.15
CA MET A 90 -3.16 -20.32 19.52
C MET A 90 -3.53 -21.61 20.30
N PRO A 91 -4.82 -21.98 20.50
CA PRO A 91 -5.19 -23.23 21.14
C PRO A 91 -4.94 -24.34 20.13
N ASP A 92 -4.60 -25.54 20.59
CA ASP A 92 -4.18 -26.65 19.72
C ASP A 92 -3.04 -26.27 18.76
N PRO A 93 -1.88 -25.82 19.30
CA PRO A 93 -0.77 -25.32 18.49
C PRO A 93 -0.20 -26.36 17.51
N ASP A 94 -0.39 -27.65 17.79
CA ASP A 94 0.07 -28.74 16.92
C ASP A 94 -0.67 -28.78 15.56
N HIS A 95 -1.83 -28.13 15.46
CA HIS A 95 -2.62 -28.01 14.23
C HIS A 95 -2.60 -26.60 13.64
N ASN A 96 -1.82 -25.68 14.21
CA ASN A 96 -1.74 -24.29 13.78
C ASN A 96 -0.72 -24.11 12.65
N TYR A 97 -1.08 -24.55 11.44
CA TYR A 97 -0.24 -24.35 10.26
C TYR A 97 -0.48 -22.97 9.62
N LEU A 98 0.58 -22.38 9.07
CA LEU A 98 0.48 -21.18 8.25
C LEU A 98 -0.46 -21.42 7.06
N SER A 99 -1.50 -20.60 6.95
CA SER A 99 -2.52 -20.75 5.93
C SER A 99 -2.06 -20.26 4.55
N TRP A 100 -2.78 -20.67 3.51
CA TRP A 100 -2.60 -20.14 2.15
C TRP A 100 -2.77 -18.62 2.08
N SER A 101 -3.59 -18.02 2.95
CA SER A 101 -3.73 -16.56 3.02
C SER A 101 -2.43 -15.88 3.43
N PHE A 102 -1.64 -16.49 4.32
CA PHE A 102 -0.31 -15.99 4.65
C PHE A 102 0.63 -16.05 3.43
N ALA A 103 0.64 -17.19 2.72
CA ALA A 103 1.44 -17.33 1.50
C ALA A 103 1.07 -16.28 0.44
N LEU A 104 -0.23 -16.05 0.21
CA LEU A 104 -0.72 -14.99 -0.67
C LEU A 104 -0.33 -13.60 -0.17
N GLY A 105 -0.31 -13.37 1.14
CA GLY A 105 0.18 -12.12 1.75
C GLY A 105 1.66 -11.87 1.46
N VAL A 106 2.51 -12.89 1.54
CA VAL A 106 3.95 -12.79 1.18
C VAL A 106 4.12 -12.44 -0.30
N VAL A 107 3.45 -13.19 -1.18
CA VAL A 107 3.51 -12.99 -2.63
C VAL A 107 2.97 -11.61 -3.01
N GLY A 108 1.85 -11.19 -2.44
CA GLY A 108 1.28 -9.86 -2.65
C GLY A 108 2.21 -8.74 -2.19
N SER A 109 2.85 -8.90 -1.01
CA SER A 109 3.82 -7.94 -0.47
C SER A 109 5.06 -7.79 -1.36
N PHE A 110 5.49 -8.88 -2.00
CA PHE A 110 6.58 -8.85 -2.97
C PHE A 110 6.19 -8.09 -4.24
N PHE A 111 5.01 -8.38 -4.81
CA PHE A 111 4.56 -7.71 -6.03
C PHE A 111 4.29 -6.22 -5.83
N ILE A 112 3.70 -5.82 -4.70
CA ILE A 112 3.48 -4.39 -4.43
C ILE A 112 4.81 -3.62 -4.27
N PHE A 113 5.86 -4.28 -3.76
CA PHE A 113 7.19 -3.68 -3.67
C PHE A 113 7.79 -3.41 -5.07
N ILE A 114 7.69 -4.40 -5.98
CA ILE A 114 8.08 -4.21 -7.39
C ILE A 114 7.24 -3.11 -8.04
N CYS A 115 5.93 -3.12 -7.82
CA CYS A 115 4.99 -2.14 -8.34
C CYS A 115 5.36 -0.70 -7.91
N SER A 116 5.72 -0.51 -6.63
CA SER A 116 6.21 0.77 -6.11
C SER A 116 7.46 1.27 -6.85
N ILE A 117 8.46 0.41 -7.06
CA ILE A 117 9.68 0.77 -7.81
C ILE A 117 9.34 1.21 -9.23
N LEU A 118 8.45 0.48 -9.91
CA LEU A 118 8.01 0.82 -11.26
C LEU A 118 7.29 2.19 -11.30
N PHE A 119 6.45 2.50 -10.33
CA PHE A 119 5.79 3.80 -10.24
C PHE A 119 6.77 4.95 -9.97
N PHE A 120 7.85 4.74 -9.21
CA PHE A 120 8.90 5.76 -9.08
C PHE A 120 9.64 6.01 -10.40
N ILE A 121 9.92 4.95 -11.16
CA ILE A 121 10.52 5.08 -12.48
C ILE A 121 9.58 5.86 -13.41
N GLU A 122 8.29 5.55 -13.39
CA GLU A 122 7.29 6.24 -14.21
C GLU A 122 7.12 7.70 -13.80
N ALA A 123 7.12 8.01 -12.50
CA ALA A 123 7.12 9.39 -12.01
C ALA A 123 8.32 10.19 -12.54
N GLY A 124 9.51 9.58 -12.57
CA GLY A 124 10.72 10.19 -13.14
C GLY A 124 10.61 10.43 -14.65
N LYS A 125 9.99 9.50 -15.39
CA LYS A 125 9.76 9.64 -16.83
C LYS A 125 8.70 10.70 -17.14
N ALA A 126 7.61 10.72 -16.38
CA ALA A 126 6.54 11.71 -16.53
C ALA A 126 7.08 13.12 -16.32
N LYS A 127 7.89 13.34 -15.29
CA LYS A 127 8.57 14.63 -15.06
C LYS A 127 9.45 15.05 -16.24
N LYS A 128 10.26 14.14 -16.79
CA LYS A 128 11.11 14.45 -17.96
C LYS A 128 10.31 14.87 -19.19
N ARG A 129 9.13 14.28 -19.40
CA ARG A 129 8.22 14.66 -20.51
C ARG A 129 7.65 16.06 -20.30
N GLU A 130 7.24 16.37 -19.07
CA GLU A 130 6.76 17.71 -18.68
C GLU A 130 7.85 18.77 -18.89
N ASP A 131 9.07 18.54 -18.38
CA ASP A 131 10.19 19.46 -18.51
C ASP A 131 10.54 19.71 -20.01
N ALA A 132 10.50 18.67 -20.85
CA ALA A 132 10.74 18.79 -22.29
C ALA A 132 9.64 19.60 -23.02
N LEU A 133 8.38 19.43 -22.64
CA LEU A 133 7.26 20.19 -23.20
C LEU A 133 7.38 21.68 -22.82
N ASN A 134 7.70 21.97 -21.56
CA ASN A 134 7.88 23.33 -21.07
C ASN A 134 9.03 24.06 -21.79
N HIS A 135 10.16 23.38 -22.02
CA HIS A 135 11.25 23.93 -22.83
C HIS A 135 10.80 24.25 -24.26
N HIS A 136 10.09 23.33 -24.93
CA HIS A 136 9.58 23.56 -26.29
C HIS A 136 8.64 24.77 -26.34
N VAL A 137 7.71 24.90 -25.39
CA VAL A 137 6.79 26.06 -25.29
C VAL A 137 7.56 27.37 -25.07
N ALA A 138 8.58 27.38 -24.21
CA ALA A 138 9.39 28.57 -23.96
C ALA A 138 10.12 29.07 -25.21
N TYR A 139 10.70 28.17 -26.01
CA TYR A 139 11.35 28.53 -27.28
C TYR A 139 10.36 29.17 -28.29
N HIS A 140 9.14 28.64 -28.40
CA HIS A 140 8.13 29.21 -29.29
C HIS A 140 7.68 30.62 -28.88
N MET A 141 7.61 30.88 -27.57
CA MET A 141 7.28 32.21 -27.03
C MET A 141 8.39 33.23 -27.34
N GLU A 142 9.65 32.85 -27.18
CA GLU A 142 10.80 33.74 -27.47
C GLU A 142 10.87 34.10 -28.98
N GLN A 143 10.57 33.15 -29.86
CA GLN A 143 10.51 33.40 -31.31
C GLN A 143 9.35 34.30 -31.74
N THR A 144 8.25 34.34 -30.98
CA THR A 144 7.12 35.23 -31.30
C THR A 144 7.42 36.66 -30.88
N HIS A 145 8.12 36.88 -29.76
CA HIS A 145 8.53 38.21 -29.31
C HIS A 145 9.57 38.89 -30.21
N THR A 146 10.43 38.11 -30.88
CA THR A 146 11.49 38.65 -31.76
C THR A 146 11.00 39.05 -33.15
N LYS A 147 9.76 38.74 -33.51
CA LYS A 147 9.16 39.05 -34.82
C LYS A 147 8.24 40.28 -34.80
N VAL A 148 8.21 41.03 -33.70
CA VAL A 148 7.46 42.28 -33.52
C VAL A 148 8.43 43.45 -33.44
#